data_AF-A0A7C7HKL0-F1
#
_entry.id   AF-A0A7C7HKL0-F1
#
_cell.length_a   1.000
_cell.length_b   1.000
_cell.length_c   1.000
_cell.angle_alpha   90.00
_cell.angle_beta   90.00
_cell.angle_gamma   90.00
#
_symmetry.space_group_name_H-M   'P 1'
#
loop_
_entity.id
_entity.type
_entity.pdbx_description
1 polymer ?
#
loop_
_entity_poly.entity_id
_entity_poly.type
_entity_poly.pdbx_seq_one_letter_code
_entity_poly.pdbx_strand_id
1 'polypeptide(L)' 'MGLRTVQWTFSGIHQGEYMGVAATGKKVTNSGISILTFAKQDST' A
#
# COMPACT_ATOMS: atom_id res chain seq x y z
N MET A 1 -13.22 6.49 -17.94
CA MET A 1 -12.14 6.48 -16.94
C MET A 1 -12.77 6.76 -15.58
N GLY A 2 -12.58 5.90 -14.59
CA GLY A 2 -13.24 6.04 -13.28
C GLY A 2 -12.22 6.09 -12.14
N LEU A 3 -12.36 7.10 -11.27
CA LEU A 3 -11.62 7.18 -10.01
C LEU A 3 -12.22 6.20 -9.00
N ARG A 4 -11.39 5.52 -8.23
CA ARG A 4 -11.79 4.63 -7.13
C ARG A 4 -10.96 4.94 -5.91
N THR A 5 -11.59 4.88 -4.75
CA THR A 5 -10.92 5.05 -3.47
C THR A 5 -10.87 3.69 -2.78
N VAL A 6 -9.69 3.28 -2.33
CA VAL A 6 -9.48 2.05 -1.56
C VAL A 6 -8.90 2.44 -0.21
N GLN A 7 -9.67 2.23 0.85
CA GLN A 7 -9.15 2.30 2.22
C GLN A 7 -8.49 0.97 2.56
N TRP A 8 -7.35 1.02 3.22
CA TRP A 8 -6.61 -0.18 3.55
C TRP A 8 -5.89 -0.08 4.89
N THR A 9 -5.59 -1.25 5.45
CA THR A 9 -4.70 -1.44 6.59
C THR A 9 -3.72 -2.56 6.26
N PHE A 10 -2.45 -2.33 6.56
CA PHE A 10 -1.34 -3.27 6.45
C PHE A 10 -0.75 -3.53 7.84
N SER A 11 -0.36 -4.77 8.10
CA SER A 11 0.45 -5.10 9.27
C SER A 11 1.60 -6.04 8.90
N GLY A 12 2.75 -5.86 9.53
CA GLY A 12 3.92 -6.72 9.32
C GLY A 12 5.00 -6.50 10.38
N ILE A 13 6.15 -7.17 10.21
CA ILE A 13 7.35 -6.96 11.03
C ILE A 13 8.39 -6.20 10.21
N HIS A 14 8.96 -5.13 10.76
CA HIS A 14 10.02 -4.35 10.10
C HIS A 14 11.36 -5.08 10.18
N GLN A 15 11.60 -5.96 9.20
CA GLN A 15 12.75 -6.88 9.16
C GLN A 15 13.88 -6.44 8.22
N GLY A 16 13.62 -5.49 7.31
CA GLY A 16 14.61 -4.92 6.41
C GLY A 16 14.96 -3.49 6.80
N GLU A 17 15.94 -2.91 6.12
CA GLU A 17 16.13 -1.46 6.14
C GLU A 17 14.98 -0.81 5.34
N TYR A 18 14.46 0.31 5.85
CA TYR A 18 13.42 1.09 5.18
C TYR A 18 13.66 2.59 5.34
N MET A 19 13.91 3.29 4.23
CA MET A 19 14.03 4.75 4.15
C MET A 19 15.09 5.37 5.09
N GLY A 20 16.24 4.71 5.23
CA GLY A 20 17.34 5.06 6.13
C GLY A 20 17.20 4.50 7.54
N VAL A 21 16.11 3.81 7.87
CA VAL A 21 15.88 3.22 9.20
C VAL A 21 16.25 1.75 9.16
N ALA A 22 17.27 1.36 9.93
CA ALA A 22 17.66 -0.05 10.08
C ALA A 22 16.49 -0.91 10.60
N ALA A 23 16.54 -2.20 10.29
CA ALA A 23 15.54 -3.18 10.74
C ALA A 23 15.35 -3.12 12.26
N THR A 24 14.09 -3.03 12.70
CA THR A 24 13.77 -2.88 14.13
C THR A 24 13.26 -4.16 14.77
N GLY A 25 12.83 -5.15 13.98
CA GLY A 25 12.17 -6.36 14.46
C GLY A 25 10.79 -6.13 15.09
N LYS A 26 10.28 -4.89 15.09
CA LYS A 26 8.99 -4.54 15.70
C LYS A 26 7.82 -4.79 14.75
N LYS A 27 6.65 -5.05 15.33
CA LYS A 27 5.38 -5.03 14.61
C LYS A 27 5.03 -3.61 14.18
N VAL A 28 4.61 -3.47 12.94
CA VAL A 28 4.13 -2.21 12.34
C VAL A 28 2.70 -2.43 11.87
N THR A 29 1.85 -1.41 12.08
CA THR A 29 0.53 -1.31 11.50
C THR A 29 0.41 0.04 10.80
N ASN A 30 0.04 0.04 9.53
CA ASN A 30 -0.16 1.23 8.72
C ASN A 30 -1.56 1.20 8.13
N SER A 31 -2.21 2.36 8.04
CA SER A 31 -3.47 2.52 7.33
C SER A 31 -3.37 3.67 6.34
N GLY A 32 -4.14 3.61 5.27
CA GLY A 32 -4.10 4.61 4.23
C GLY A 32 -5.24 4.52 3.25
N ILE A 33 -5.22 5.44 2.28
CA ILE A 33 -6.19 5.53 1.20
C ILE A 33 -5.45 5.60 -0.13
N SER A 34 -5.75 4.68 -1.03
CA SER A 34 -5.29 4.71 -2.41
C SER A 34 -6.38 5.31 -3.30
N ILE A 35 -6.01 6.25 -4.16
CA ILE A 35 -6.88 6.77 -5.21
C ILE A 35 -6.40 6.17 -6.53
N LEU A 36 -7.20 5.29 -7.11
CA LEU A 36 -6.87 4.51 -8.29
C LEU A 36 -7.66 5.01 -9.49
N THR A 37 -7.00 5.08 -10.64
CA THR A 37 -7.66 5.30 -11.94
C THR A 37 -7.45 4.07 -12.79
N PHE A 38 -8.54 3.47 -13.26
CA PHE A 38 -8.46 2.31 -14.16
C PHE A 38 -8.64 2.74 -15.61
N ALA A 39 -7.73 2.29 -16.47
CA ALA A 39 -7.93 2.30 -17.91
C ALA A 39 -9.12 1.41 -18.26
N LYS A 40 -9.79 1.73 -19.37
CA LYS A 40 -10.83 0.85 -19.89
C LYS A 40 -10.17 -0.44 -20.38
N GLN A 41 -10.67 -1.58 -19.93
CA GLN A 41 -10.33 -2.85 -20.54
C GLN A 41 -11.17 -2.99 -21.82
N ASP A 42 -10.52 -3.06 -22.97
CA ASP A 42 -11.18 -3.41 -24.22
C ASP A 42 -11.23 -4.93 -24.34
N SER A 43 -12.41 -5.47 -24.61
CA SER A 43 -12.59 -6.90 -24.90
C SER A 43 -12.29 -7.12 -26.39
N THR A 44 -11.28 -7.93 -26.72
CA THR A 44 -11.09 -8.51 -28.07
C THR A 44 -12.14 -9.56 -28.38
#